data_AF-A0A074KI79-F1
#
_entry.id   AF-A0A074KI79-F1
#
_cell.length_a   1.000
_cell.length_b   1.000
_cell.length_c   1.000
_cell.angle_alpha   90.00
_cell.angle_beta   90.00
_cell.angle_gamma   90.00
#
_symmetry.space_group_name_H-M   'P 1'
#
loop_
_entity.id
_entity.type
_entity.pdbx_description
1 polymer ?
#
loop_
_entity_poly.entity_id
_entity_poly.type
_entity_poly.pdbx_seq_one_letter_code
_entity_poly.pdbx_strand_id
1 'polypeptide(L)'
;EELMLARGVDVSYETIRRWSVKFGPLIAQVLRRRQPRPGDVWHLDEVVVTIAGRSHWLWRAVDQHGVVLEEILQSRRDKCAAKRLLVKLMKRWGFVPKRIITDKLRSYGAAKREVAPGLDHWSHKGLNNRAENSHLPFRKRERVMQGFRSPGGLQRFVSMQSVTRNSFSVPACRRSALTIRYHRLEAFEAWKSAAHAA
;
A
#
# COMPACT_ATOMS: atom_id res chain seq x y z
N GLU A 1 2.42 -22.82 -7.54
CA GLU A 1 2.98 -23.87 -8.42
C GLU A 1 1.83 -24.63 -9.06
N GLU A 2 0.92 -25.21 -8.27
CA GLU A 2 -0.29 -25.91 -8.74
C GLU A 2 -1.08 -25.20 -9.84
N LEU A 3 -1.38 -23.91 -9.66
CA LEU A 3 -2.15 -23.12 -10.65
C LEU A 3 -1.37 -22.83 -11.95
N MET A 4 -0.04 -22.88 -11.93
CA MET A 4 0.79 -22.79 -13.15
C MET A 4 0.96 -24.17 -13.80
N LEU A 5 1.14 -25.20 -12.98
CA LEU A 5 1.19 -26.59 -13.44
C LEU A 5 -0.11 -27.00 -14.15
N ALA A 6 -1.27 -26.62 -13.60
CA ALA A 6 -2.58 -26.80 -14.23
C ALA A 6 -2.72 -26.09 -15.59
N ARG A 7 -1.83 -25.15 -15.90
CA ARG A 7 -1.74 -24.46 -17.21
C ARG A 7 -0.57 -24.97 -18.06
N GLY A 8 0.03 -26.10 -17.70
CA GLY A 8 1.15 -26.71 -18.42
C GLY A 8 2.50 -26.03 -18.20
N VAL A 9 2.62 -25.16 -17.20
CA VAL A 9 3.86 -24.43 -16.90
C VAL A 9 4.46 -25.00 -15.62
N ASP A 10 5.51 -25.80 -15.75
CA ASP A 10 6.26 -26.33 -14.62
C ASP A 10 7.21 -25.26 -14.07
N VAL A 11 6.96 -24.85 -12.83
CA VAL A 11 7.74 -23.81 -12.13
C VAL A 11 7.84 -24.14 -10.66
N SER A 12 9.03 -23.94 -10.11
CA SER A 12 9.26 -23.97 -8.67
C SER A 12 8.96 -22.63 -8.00
N TYR A 13 8.81 -22.66 -6.69
CA TYR A 13 8.60 -21.52 -5.82
C TYR A 13 9.73 -20.50 -5.96
N GLU A 14 10.97 -20.99 -6.04
CA GLU A 14 12.14 -20.11 -6.24
C GLU A 14 12.11 -19.42 -7.61
N THR A 15 11.56 -20.07 -8.63
CA THR A 15 11.38 -19.43 -9.95
C THR A 15 10.40 -18.27 -9.84
N ILE A 16 9.23 -18.50 -9.23
CA ILE A 16 8.21 -17.47 -8.99
C ILE A 16 8.79 -16.33 -8.12
N ARG A 17 9.56 -16.66 -7.09
CA ARG A 17 10.22 -15.68 -6.21
C ARG A 17 11.21 -14.82 -6.98
N ARG A 18 12.06 -15.41 -7.81
CA ARG A 18 13.04 -14.68 -8.65
C ARG A 18 12.33 -13.77 -9.64
N TRP A 19 11.27 -14.23 -10.30
CA TRP A 19 10.45 -13.40 -11.18
C TRP A 19 9.80 -12.23 -10.44
N SER A 20 9.28 -12.46 -9.24
CA SER A 20 8.68 -11.41 -8.41
C SER A 20 9.70 -10.32 -8.03
N VAL A 21 10.96 -10.71 -7.79
CA VAL A 21 12.06 -9.78 -7.52
C VAL A 21 12.48 -9.03 -8.79
N LYS A 22 12.56 -9.71 -9.93
CA LYS A 22 13.01 -9.15 -11.21
C LYS A 22 11.99 -8.19 -11.82
N PHE A 23 10.75 -8.66 -12.00
CA PHE A 23 9.71 -7.93 -12.75
C PHE A 23 8.80 -7.11 -11.85
N GLY A 24 8.61 -7.52 -10.59
CA GLY A 24 7.69 -6.87 -9.65
C GLY A 24 7.91 -5.36 -9.48
N PRO A 25 9.15 -4.86 -9.32
CA PRO A 25 9.41 -3.42 -9.22
C PRO A 25 8.98 -2.63 -10.45
N LEU A 26 9.24 -3.16 -11.66
CA LEU A 26 8.94 -2.51 -12.92
C LEU A 26 7.44 -2.49 -13.20
N ILE A 27 6.75 -3.63 -13.00
CA ILE A 27 5.28 -3.71 -13.06
C ILE A 27 4.66 -2.70 -12.07
N ALA A 28 5.13 -2.69 -10.82
CA ALA A 28 4.62 -1.78 -9.81
C ALA A 28 4.88 -0.31 -10.18
N GLN A 29 5.99 0.02 -10.83
CA GLN A 29 6.27 1.37 -11.32
C GLN A 29 5.31 1.79 -12.43
N VAL A 30 5.05 0.93 -13.41
CA VAL A 30 4.10 1.22 -14.50
C VAL A 30 2.70 1.40 -13.96
N LEU A 31 2.25 0.49 -13.08
CA LEU A 31 0.94 0.60 -12.45
C LEU A 31 0.81 1.85 -11.56
N ARG A 32 1.87 2.24 -10.82
CA ARG A 32 1.88 3.48 -10.04
C ARG A 32 1.71 4.72 -10.90
N ARG A 33 2.31 4.77 -12.09
CA ARG A 33 2.14 5.90 -13.03
C ARG A 33 0.71 6.03 -13.55
N ARG A 34 -0.02 4.92 -13.61
CA ARG A 34 -1.44 4.88 -14.01
C ARG A 34 -2.41 5.15 -12.87
N GLN A 35 -1.93 5.26 -11.62
CA GLN A 35 -2.83 5.52 -10.50
C GLN A 35 -3.49 6.89 -10.65
N PRO A 36 -4.81 6.98 -10.47
CA PRO A 36 -5.50 8.26 -10.49
C PRO A 36 -4.99 9.13 -9.34
N ARG A 37 -5.17 10.44 -9.48
CA ARG A 37 -4.91 11.38 -8.40
C ARG A 37 -5.72 10.97 -7.17
N PRO A 38 -5.09 10.89 -5.98
CA PRO A 38 -5.80 10.50 -4.77
C PRO A 38 -6.71 11.62 -4.30
N GLY A 39 -7.67 11.25 -3.47
CA GLY A 39 -8.54 12.22 -2.84
C GLY A 39 -7.83 13.14 -1.84
N ASP A 40 -8.52 14.21 -1.43
CA ASP A 40 -7.97 15.25 -0.55
C ASP A 40 -8.00 14.92 0.95
N VAL A 41 -8.46 13.74 1.34
CA VAL A 41 -8.48 13.29 2.74
C VAL A 41 -7.65 12.03 2.87
N TRP A 42 -6.55 12.12 3.61
CA TRP A 42 -5.63 11.00 3.81
C TRP A 42 -5.76 10.45 5.22
N HIS A 43 -5.84 9.12 5.35
CA HIS A 43 -5.79 8.41 6.60
C HIS A 43 -4.41 7.78 6.76
N LEU A 44 -3.74 8.04 7.88
CA LEU A 44 -2.42 7.51 8.17
C LEU A 44 -2.47 6.67 9.44
N ASP A 45 -1.87 5.50 9.35
CA ASP A 45 -1.80 4.58 10.47
C ASP A 45 -0.57 3.69 10.37
N GLU A 46 -0.21 3.09 11.50
CA GLU A 46 0.93 2.23 11.60
C GLU A 46 0.54 0.87 12.18
N VAL A 47 1.17 -0.18 11.67
CA VAL A 47 0.93 -1.54 12.13
C VAL A 47 2.24 -2.22 12.48
N VAL A 48 2.26 -2.90 13.62
CA VAL A 48 3.44 -3.66 14.07
C VAL A 48 3.57 -4.94 13.25
N VAL A 49 4.79 -5.20 12.77
CA VAL A 49 5.14 -6.41 12.02
C VAL A 49 6.40 -7.02 12.63
N THR A 50 6.35 -8.29 12.96
CA THR A 50 7.50 -9.02 13.51
C THR A 50 8.28 -9.69 12.38
N ILE A 51 9.58 -9.38 12.28
CA ILE A 51 10.47 -9.89 11.25
C ILE A 51 11.68 -10.47 11.95
N ALA A 52 11.94 -11.77 11.77
CA ALA A 52 13.06 -12.47 12.40
C ALA A 52 13.20 -12.18 13.92
N GLY A 53 12.07 -12.18 14.65
CA GLY A 53 12.03 -11.92 16.09
C GLY A 53 12.12 -10.46 16.51
N ARG A 54 12.25 -9.50 15.58
CA ARG A 54 12.31 -8.07 15.87
C ARG A 54 11.04 -7.35 15.42
N SER A 55 10.56 -6.43 16.25
CA SER A 55 9.40 -5.60 15.93
C SER A 55 9.77 -4.45 15.00
N HIS A 56 9.02 -4.33 13.91
CA HIS A 56 9.07 -3.22 12.97
C HIS A 56 7.68 -2.56 12.88
N TRP A 57 7.65 -1.35 12.34
CA TRP A 57 6.44 -0.56 12.12
C TRP A 57 6.25 -0.32 10.64
N LEU A 58 5.17 -0.87 10.07
CA LEU A 58 4.73 -0.55 8.73
C LEU A 58 3.82 0.66 8.80
N TRP A 59 4.32 1.80 8.34
CA TRP A 59 3.57 3.04 8.25
C TRP A 59 2.87 3.08 6.91
N ARG A 60 1.56 3.32 6.92
CA ARG A 60 0.72 3.28 5.73
C ARG A 60 -0.15 4.54 5.65
N ALA A 61 -0.25 5.09 4.45
CA ALA A 61 -1.18 6.15 4.10
C ALA A 61 -2.19 5.63 3.07
N VAL A 62 -3.47 5.92 3.28
CA VAL A 62 -4.56 5.61 2.35
C VAL A 62 -5.44 6.84 2.14
N ASP A 63 -6.12 6.97 1.01
CA ASP A 63 -7.10 8.03 0.80
C ASP A 63 -8.51 7.66 1.33
N GLN A 64 -9.46 8.59 1.22
CA GLN A 64 -10.85 8.36 1.62
C GLN A 64 -11.54 7.21 0.85
N HIS A 65 -11.04 6.86 -0.34
CA HIS A 65 -11.57 5.79 -1.17
C HIS A 65 -10.95 4.42 -0.81
N GLY A 66 -9.92 4.40 0.04
CA GLY A 66 -9.21 3.18 0.46
C GLY A 66 -8.09 2.76 -0.49
N VAL A 67 -7.67 3.66 -1.39
CA VAL A 67 -6.49 3.50 -2.24
C VAL A 67 -5.25 3.71 -1.37
N VAL A 68 -4.33 2.74 -1.42
CA VAL A 68 -3.08 2.84 -0.67
C VAL A 68 -2.12 3.79 -1.38
N LEU A 69 -1.77 4.88 -0.72
CA LEU A 69 -0.97 5.94 -1.29
C LEU A 69 0.51 5.69 -1.14
N GLU A 70 0.97 5.41 0.08
CA GLU A 70 2.39 5.21 0.38
C GLU A 70 2.58 4.34 1.61
N GLU A 71 3.66 3.56 1.60
CA GLU A 71 3.97 2.59 2.64
C GLU A 71 5.47 2.51 2.89
N ILE A 72 5.85 2.61 4.16
CA ILE A 72 7.24 2.56 4.56
C ILE A 72 7.41 1.73 5.82
N LEU A 73 8.25 0.71 5.72
CA LEU A 73 8.68 -0.09 6.86
C LEU A 73 9.81 0.65 7.58
N GLN A 74 9.66 0.82 8.89
CA GLN A 74 10.63 1.50 9.74
C GLN A 74 10.85 0.70 11.02
N SER A 75 12.04 0.80 11.61
CA SER A 75 12.35 0.12 12.88
C SER A 75 11.75 0.82 14.10
N ARG A 76 11.47 2.12 14.00
CA ARG A 76 11.02 2.97 15.11
C ARG A 76 9.62 3.52 14.89
N ARG A 77 8.90 3.73 15.99
CA ARG A 77 7.61 4.43 16.07
C ARG A 77 7.81 5.82 16.66
N ASP A 78 8.38 6.73 15.89
CA ASP A 78 8.75 8.06 16.37
C ASP A 78 8.36 9.20 15.39
N LYS A 79 8.64 10.44 15.80
CA LYS A 79 8.40 11.65 14.99
C LYS A 79 9.15 11.59 13.66
N CYS A 80 10.40 11.14 13.66
CA CYS A 80 11.24 11.08 12.47
C CYS A 80 10.64 10.11 11.44
N ALA A 81 10.12 8.98 11.90
CA ALA A 81 9.45 7.99 11.09
C ALA A 81 8.14 8.54 10.48
N ALA A 82 7.30 9.20 11.28
CA ALA A 82 6.09 9.87 10.78
C ALA A 82 6.42 10.96 9.75
N LYS A 83 7.45 11.77 10.02
CA LYS A 83 7.94 12.83 9.11
C LYS A 83 8.39 12.25 7.77
N ARG A 84 9.15 11.15 7.78
CA ARG A 84 9.59 10.48 6.55
C ARG A 84 8.41 10.02 5.69
N LEU A 85 7.36 9.46 6.30
CA LEU A 85 6.15 9.08 5.57
C LEU A 85 5.49 10.32 4.94
N LEU A 86 5.25 11.38 5.72
CA LEU A 86 4.60 12.61 5.24
C LEU A 86 5.36 13.26 4.08
N VAL A 87 6.69 13.41 4.22
CA VAL A 87 7.53 13.99 3.17
C VAL A 87 7.50 13.13 1.91
N LYS A 88 7.61 11.81 2.04
CA LYS A 88 7.56 10.88 0.90
C LYS A 88 6.21 10.98 0.18
N LEU A 89 5.12 11.02 0.95
CA LEU A 89 3.76 11.08 0.44
C LEU A 89 3.49 12.39 -0.32
N MET A 90 3.87 13.54 0.25
CA MET A 90 3.71 14.85 -0.40
C MET A 90 4.60 14.98 -1.64
N LYS A 91 5.85 14.52 -1.59
CA LYS A 91 6.74 14.51 -2.77
C LYS A 91 6.20 13.66 -3.91
N ARG A 92 5.62 12.50 -3.58
CA ARG A 92 5.09 11.58 -4.59
C ARG A 92 3.88 12.16 -5.32
N TRP A 93 2.96 12.76 -4.60
CA TRP A 93 1.72 13.27 -5.20
C TRP A 93 1.80 14.73 -5.64
N GLY A 94 2.80 15.48 -5.16
CA GLY A 94 3.03 16.86 -5.56
C GLY A 94 2.01 17.86 -5.00
N PHE A 95 1.18 17.45 -4.03
CA PHE A 95 0.24 18.34 -3.36
C PHE A 95 0.06 18.00 -1.87
N VAL A 96 -0.49 18.95 -1.13
CA VAL A 96 -0.87 18.80 0.29
C VAL A 96 -2.38 18.53 0.34
N PRO A 97 -2.85 17.49 1.03
CA PRO A 97 -4.27 17.18 1.11
C PRO A 97 -4.99 18.26 1.91
N LYS A 98 -6.32 18.31 1.81
CA LYS A 98 -7.13 19.18 2.66
C LYS A 98 -7.04 18.77 4.13
N ARG A 99 -7.01 17.45 4.40
CA ARG A 99 -7.01 16.91 5.76
C ARG A 99 -6.22 15.61 5.87
N ILE A 100 -5.54 15.44 7.01
CA ILE A 100 -5.05 14.14 7.48
C ILE A 100 -5.85 13.65 8.68
N ILE A 101 -6.13 12.35 8.70
CA ILE A 101 -6.79 11.65 9.80
C ILE A 101 -5.81 10.60 10.30
N THR A 102 -5.56 10.59 11.61
CA THR A 102 -4.66 9.62 12.23
C THR A 102 -5.26 9.08 13.52
N ASP A 103 -4.69 8.01 14.07
CA ASP A 103 -4.91 7.68 15.47
C ASP A 103 -4.26 8.73 16.40
N LYS A 104 -4.37 8.56 17.71
CA LYS A 104 -3.90 9.48 18.76
C LYS A 104 -2.37 9.50 18.95
N LEU A 105 -1.59 8.92 18.03
CA LEU A 105 -0.14 8.95 18.12
C LEU A 105 0.41 10.38 17.97
N ARG A 106 1.01 10.92 19.04
CA ARG A 106 1.56 12.29 19.10
C ARG A 106 2.63 12.57 18.02
N SER A 107 3.32 11.53 17.53
CA SER A 107 4.33 11.62 16.48
C SER A 107 3.80 12.25 15.19
N TYR A 108 2.54 11.99 14.80
CA TYR A 108 1.95 12.60 13.62
C TYR A 108 1.77 14.10 13.77
N GLY A 109 1.21 14.56 14.89
CA GLY A 109 1.01 15.99 15.14
C GLY A 109 2.33 16.76 15.24
N ALA A 110 3.38 16.15 15.79
CA ALA A 110 4.72 16.72 15.81
C ALA A 110 5.35 16.78 14.40
N ALA A 111 5.25 15.71 13.62
CA ALA A 111 5.76 15.68 12.25
C ALA A 111 5.01 16.64 11.32
N LYS A 112 3.69 16.72 11.45
CA LYS A 112 2.82 17.64 10.70
C LYS A 112 3.22 19.09 10.93
N ARG A 113 3.51 19.50 12.17
CA ARG A 113 3.93 20.89 12.47
C ARG A 113 5.19 21.30 11.73
N GLU A 114 6.11 20.37 11.50
CA GLU A 114 7.34 20.65 10.74
C GLU A 114 7.16 20.58 9.23
N VAL A 115 6.32 19.66 8.72
CA VAL A 115 6.19 19.40 7.28
C VAL A 115 5.11 20.24 6.62
N ALA A 116 3.97 20.43 7.29
CA ALA A 116 2.79 21.13 6.77
C ALA A 116 2.00 21.78 7.92
N PRO A 117 2.46 22.92 8.47
CA PRO A 117 1.84 23.54 9.65
C PRO A 117 0.37 23.95 9.44
N GLY A 118 -0.04 24.29 8.21
CA GLY A 118 -1.42 24.68 7.87
C GLY A 118 -2.38 23.53 7.53
N LEU A 119 -1.90 22.28 7.49
CA LEU A 119 -2.72 21.12 7.15
C LEU A 119 -3.79 20.85 8.24
N ASP A 120 -5.03 20.56 7.87
CA ASP A 120 -6.03 20.14 8.86
C ASP A 120 -5.69 18.73 9.37
N HIS A 121 -5.64 18.53 10.69
CA HIS A 121 -5.26 17.25 11.30
C HIS A 121 -6.28 16.83 12.36
N TRP A 122 -6.96 15.72 12.08
CA TRP A 122 -7.93 15.13 12.99
C TRP A 122 -7.38 13.85 13.60
N SER A 123 -7.16 13.86 14.91
CA SER A 123 -6.77 12.68 15.68
C SER A 123 -7.98 12.09 16.39
N HIS A 124 -8.65 11.12 15.77
CA HIS A 124 -9.83 10.47 16.35
C HIS A 124 -9.86 8.99 16.00
N LYS A 125 -9.93 8.13 17.03
CA LYS A 125 -9.91 6.66 16.91
C LYS A 125 -10.94 6.13 15.89
N GLY A 126 -12.21 6.48 16.05
CA GLY A 126 -13.28 6.07 15.11
C GLY A 126 -13.19 6.60 13.66
N LEU A 127 -12.50 7.72 13.42
CA LEU A 127 -12.32 8.24 12.05
C LEU A 127 -11.17 7.55 11.31
N ASN A 128 -10.32 6.81 12.02
CA ASN A 128 -9.18 6.10 11.45
C ASN A 128 -9.54 4.69 10.94
N ASN A 129 -10.79 4.25 11.08
CA ASN A 129 -11.28 2.95 10.63
C ASN A 129 -10.89 2.64 9.16
N ARG A 130 -10.78 3.66 8.30
CA ARG A 130 -10.34 3.50 6.91
C ARG A 130 -8.91 2.97 6.81
N ALA A 131 -7.97 3.54 7.57
CA ALA A 131 -6.60 3.06 7.59
C ALA A 131 -6.50 1.71 8.29
N GLU A 132 -7.21 1.52 9.41
CA GLU A 132 -7.25 0.22 10.11
C GLU A 132 -7.73 -0.91 9.19
N ASN A 133 -8.85 -0.71 8.50
CA ASN A 133 -9.39 -1.69 7.54
C ASN A 133 -8.45 -1.95 6.37
N SER A 134 -7.63 -0.97 5.99
CA SER A 134 -6.65 -1.14 4.93
C SER A 134 -5.58 -2.17 5.30
N HIS A 135 -5.31 -2.41 6.59
CA HIS A 135 -4.36 -3.41 7.07
C HIS A 135 -4.85 -4.84 6.86
N LEU A 136 -6.16 -5.08 6.82
CA LEU A 136 -6.72 -6.44 6.79
C LEU A 136 -6.23 -7.28 5.60
N PRO A 137 -6.23 -6.79 4.33
CA PRO A 137 -5.72 -7.55 3.19
C PRO A 137 -4.23 -7.86 3.32
N PHE A 138 -3.44 -6.94 3.89
CA PHE A 138 -2.03 -7.16 4.17
C PHE A 138 -1.84 -8.24 5.25
N ARG A 139 -2.54 -8.13 6.38
CA ARG A 139 -2.52 -9.11 7.47
C ARG A 139 -2.91 -10.51 7.02
N LYS A 140 -3.91 -10.64 6.14
CA LYS A 140 -4.30 -11.94 5.56
C LYS A 140 -3.13 -12.57 4.81
N ARG A 141 -2.43 -11.78 3.98
CA ARG A 141 -1.27 -12.25 3.20
C ARG A 141 -0.07 -12.56 4.09
N GLU A 142 0.22 -11.71 5.06
CA GLU A 142 1.28 -11.91 6.05
C GLU A 142 1.12 -13.25 6.79
N ARG A 143 -0.09 -13.58 7.24
CA ARG A 143 -0.39 -14.86 7.90
C ARG A 143 -0.18 -16.05 6.97
N VAL A 144 -0.66 -15.98 5.72
CA VAL A 144 -0.47 -17.05 4.72
C VAL A 144 1.00 -17.28 4.42
N MET A 145 1.81 -16.22 4.42
CA MET A 145 3.26 -16.32 4.20
C MET A 145 4.06 -16.71 5.46
N GLN A 146 3.40 -16.91 6.60
CA GLN A 146 4.04 -17.24 7.89
C GLN A 146 5.11 -16.21 8.31
N GLY A 147 4.86 -14.95 8.00
CA GLY A 147 5.77 -13.84 8.29
C GLY A 147 6.92 -13.68 7.30
N PHE A 148 7.73 -12.64 7.51
CA PHE A 148 8.82 -12.28 6.62
C PHE A 148 10.17 -12.55 7.26
N ARG A 149 11.14 -12.98 6.45
CA ARG A 149 12.53 -13.25 6.88
C ARG A 149 13.42 -12.00 6.89
N SER A 150 13.06 -10.95 6.15
CA SER A 150 13.85 -9.72 6.09
C SER A 150 12.99 -8.46 5.90
N PRO A 151 13.43 -7.30 6.41
CA PRO A 151 12.74 -6.01 6.21
C PRO A 151 12.62 -5.64 4.73
N GLY A 152 13.68 -5.84 3.95
CA GLY A 152 13.67 -5.58 2.51
C GLY A 152 12.70 -6.48 1.74
N GLY A 153 12.53 -7.73 2.18
CA GLY A 153 11.53 -8.64 1.63
C GLY A 153 10.11 -8.13 1.84
N LEU A 154 9.77 -7.72 3.07
CA LEU A 154 8.47 -7.13 3.39
C LEU A 154 8.22 -5.83 2.60
N GLN A 155 9.20 -4.91 2.56
CA GLN A 155 9.03 -3.65 1.83
C GLN A 155 8.76 -3.88 0.34
N ARG A 156 9.50 -4.81 -0.31
CA ARG A 156 9.25 -5.16 -1.72
C ARG A 156 7.87 -5.77 -1.92
N PHE A 157 7.49 -6.69 -1.03
CA PHE A 157 6.16 -7.32 -1.08
C PHE A 157 5.06 -6.27 -1.01
N VAL A 158 5.08 -5.40 0.00
CA VAL A 158 4.06 -4.37 0.21
C VAL A 158 4.02 -3.38 -0.96
N SER A 159 5.19 -2.96 -1.46
CA SER A 159 5.31 -2.03 -2.59
C SER A 159 4.69 -2.55 -3.89
N MET A 160 4.65 -3.88 -4.08
CA MET A 160 3.97 -4.52 -5.21
C MET A 160 2.50 -4.78 -4.86
N GLN A 161 2.24 -5.40 -3.71
CA GLN A 161 0.93 -5.91 -3.34
C GLN A 161 -0.10 -4.80 -3.26
N SER A 162 0.25 -3.64 -2.71
CA SER A 162 -0.64 -2.50 -2.61
C SER A 162 -0.98 -1.89 -3.96
N VAL A 163 -0.01 -1.82 -4.88
CA VAL A 163 -0.23 -1.28 -6.23
C VAL A 163 -1.13 -2.21 -7.05
N THR A 164 -0.88 -3.51 -6.96
CA THR A 164 -1.75 -4.53 -7.56
C THR A 164 -3.15 -4.44 -6.97
N ARG A 165 -3.27 -4.39 -5.64
CA ARG A 165 -4.56 -4.25 -4.97
C ARG A 165 -5.29 -2.99 -5.41
N ASN A 166 -4.63 -1.83 -5.46
CA ASN A 166 -5.25 -0.59 -5.91
C ASN A 166 -5.81 -0.71 -7.33
N SER A 167 -5.13 -1.43 -8.21
CA SER A 167 -5.54 -1.61 -9.61
C SER A 167 -6.80 -2.48 -9.74
N PHE A 168 -6.95 -3.51 -8.88
CA PHE A 168 -8.06 -4.46 -8.92
C PHE A 168 -9.17 -4.19 -7.90
N SER A 169 -8.97 -3.22 -7.00
CA SER A 169 -9.93 -2.89 -5.94
C SER A 169 -11.06 -2.06 -6.51
N VAL A 170 -12.24 -2.68 -6.65
CA VAL A 170 -13.44 -2.00 -7.11
C VAL A 170 -13.86 -0.93 -6.09
N PRO A 171 -14.10 0.34 -6.52
CA PRO A 171 -14.65 1.37 -5.65
C PRO A 171 -16.01 0.98 -5.06
N ALA A 172 -16.25 1.30 -3.79
CA ALA A 172 -17.50 0.96 -3.10
C ALA A 172 -18.77 1.60 -3.73
N CYS A 173 -18.60 2.66 -4.54
CA CYS A 173 -19.69 3.27 -5.30
C CYS A 173 -20.12 2.44 -6.52
N ARG A 174 -19.27 1.54 -7.04
CA ARG A 174 -19.59 0.65 -8.17
C ARG A 174 -20.27 -0.61 -7.64
N ARG A 175 -21.60 -0.62 -7.63
CA ARG A 175 -22.41 -1.73 -7.11
C ARG A 175 -22.94 -2.68 -8.19
N SER A 176 -23.01 -2.26 -9.45
CA SER A 176 -23.57 -3.11 -10.51
C SER A 176 -22.55 -4.14 -11.02
N ALA A 177 -23.02 -5.35 -11.32
CA ALA A 177 -22.17 -6.42 -11.84
C ALA A 177 -21.43 -6.01 -13.13
N LEU A 178 -22.09 -5.24 -13.99
CA LEU A 178 -21.54 -4.73 -15.24
C LEU A 178 -20.40 -3.72 -15.01
N THR A 179 -20.56 -2.77 -14.08
CA THR A 179 -19.47 -1.82 -13.75
C THR A 179 -18.28 -2.49 -13.05
N ILE A 180 -18.55 -3.50 -12.23
CA ILE A 180 -17.52 -4.36 -11.63
C ILE A 180 -16.76 -5.12 -12.73
N ARG A 181 -17.47 -5.69 -13.71
CA ARG A 181 -16.85 -6.42 -14.84
C ARG A 181 -15.97 -5.51 -15.68
N TYR A 182 -16.46 -4.32 -16.06
CA TYR A 182 -15.65 -3.36 -16.82
C TYR A 182 -14.40 -2.92 -16.05
N HIS A 183 -14.52 -2.62 -14.74
CA HIS A 183 -13.37 -2.31 -13.91
C HIS A 183 -12.31 -3.42 -13.93
N ARG A 184 -12.74 -4.68 -13.83
CA ARG A 184 -11.82 -5.84 -13.88
C ARG A 184 -11.14 -5.95 -15.23
N LEU A 185 -11.86 -5.74 -16.33
CA LEU A 185 -11.28 -5.76 -17.68
C LEU A 185 -10.24 -4.64 -17.84
N GLU A 186 -10.56 -3.41 -17.43
CA GLU A 186 -9.62 -2.28 -17.41
C GLU A 186 -8.37 -2.60 -16.58
N ALA A 187 -8.55 -3.19 -15.39
CA ALA A 187 -7.46 -3.59 -14.52
C ALA A 187 -6.58 -4.69 -15.15
N PHE A 188 -7.17 -5.65 -15.85
CA PHE A 188 -6.42 -6.67 -16.59
C PHE A 188 -5.63 -6.09 -17.76
N GLU A 189 -6.20 -5.15 -18.51
CA GLU A 189 -5.49 -4.48 -19.61
C GLU A 189 -4.34 -3.61 -19.08
N ALA A 190 -4.56 -2.92 -17.95
CA ALA A 190 -3.49 -2.20 -17.27
C ALA A 190 -2.37 -3.13 -16.78
N TRP A 191 -2.74 -4.30 -16.23
CA TRP A 191 -1.79 -5.32 -15.81
C TRP A 191 -0.99 -5.88 -16.99
N LYS A 192 -1.65 -6.30 -18.08
CA LYS A 192 -0.99 -6.82 -19.29
C LYS A 192 0.00 -5.80 -19.85
N SER A 193 -0.42 -4.54 -19.96
CA SER A 193 0.46 -3.45 -20.41
C SER A 193 1.68 -3.29 -19.51
N ALA A 194 1.50 -3.36 -18.20
CA ALA A 194 2.59 -3.25 -17.24
C ALA A 194 3.54 -4.46 -17.29
N ALA A 195 3.01 -5.65 -17.54
CA ALA A 195 3.79 -6.88 -17.69
C ALA A 195 4.60 -6.90 -18.99
N HIS A 196 4.06 -6.41 -20.11
CA HIS A 196 4.81 -6.31 -21.38
C HIS A 196 5.93 -5.27 -21.33
N ALA A 197 5.79 -4.24 -20.50
CA ALA A 197 6.82 -3.23 -20.30
C ALA A 197 7.93 -3.66 -19.32
N ALA A 198 7.82 -4.85 -18.73
CA ALA A 198 8.70 -5.35 -17.68
C ALA A 198 9.61 -6.51 -18.14
#